data_AF-A0A4U0GWT9-F1
#
_entry.id   AF-A0A4U0GWT9-F1
#
_cell.length_a   1.000
_cell.length_b   1.000
_cell.length_c   1.000
_cell.angle_alpha   90.00
_cell.angle_beta   90.00
_cell.angle_gamma   90.00
#
_symmetry.space_group_name_H-M   'P 1'
#
loop_
_entity.id
_entity.type
_entity.pdbx_description
1 polymer ?
#
loop_
_entity_poly.entity_id
_entity_poly.type
_entity_poly.pdbx_seq_one_letter_code
_entity_poly.pdbx_strand_id
1 'polypeptide(L)'
;MKSIINVDVPSFYQSGYKVLSWIIEELTENGLTSSVQMDSTSDKEEIQEAIKDHIDNIITAIQENGDIMDYEVKLSFNDVKDGQKNEFREAFYEHYTGKNTI
;
A
#
# COMPACT_ATOMS: atom_id res chain seq x y z
N MET A 1 -19.22 -3.17 -5.94
CA MET A 1 -18.66 -1.80 -5.93
C MET A 1 -17.17 -1.94 -5.74
N LYS A 2 -16.34 -1.15 -6.43
CA LYS A 2 -14.88 -1.30 -6.34
C LYS A 2 -14.34 -0.33 -5.29
N SER A 3 -13.74 -0.85 -4.24
CA SER A 3 -13.07 -0.05 -3.20
C SER A 3 -11.66 0.32 -3.68
N ILE A 4 -11.14 1.46 -3.26
CA ILE A 4 -9.79 1.93 -3.63
C ILE A 4 -8.92 1.92 -2.39
N ILE A 5 -7.73 1.33 -2.48
CA ILE A 5 -6.69 1.44 -1.47
C ILE A 5 -5.68 2.48 -1.95
N ASN A 6 -5.59 3.60 -1.25
CA ASN A 6 -4.57 4.61 -1.51
C ASN A 6 -3.41 4.41 -0.53
N VAL A 7 -2.26 3.99 -1.04
CA VAL A 7 -1.02 3.81 -0.27
C VAL A 7 -0.22 5.11 -0.30
N ASP A 8 0.09 5.65 0.88
CA ASP A 8 0.89 6.86 1.04
C ASP A 8 2.39 6.53 1.08
N VAL A 9 3.03 6.45 -0.09
CA VAL A 9 4.47 6.18 -0.20
C VAL A 9 5.37 7.19 0.55
N PRO A 10 4.99 8.48 0.68
CA PRO A 10 5.73 9.43 1.50
C PRO A 10 5.93 8.99 2.94
N SER A 11 4.89 8.44 3.60
CA SER A 11 4.99 7.95 4.97
C SER A 11 6.12 6.92 5.15
N PHE A 12 6.35 6.07 4.16
CA PHE A 12 7.44 5.09 4.14
C PHE A 12 8.81 5.74 4.14
N TYR A 13 9.05 6.70 3.26
CA TYR A 13 10.36 7.38 3.20
C TYR A 13 10.59 8.33 4.37
N GLN A 14 9.55 9.02 4.84
CA GLN A 14 9.65 9.97 5.96
C GLN A 14 9.89 9.28 7.30
N SER A 15 9.38 8.05 7.47
CA SER A 15 9.57 7.24 8.67
C SER A 15 10.89 6.45 8.67
N GLY A 16 11.67 6.51 7.59
CA GLY A 16 12.84 5.65 7.41
C GLY A 16 12.46 4.17 7.30
N TYR A 17 11.43 3.89 6.49
CA TYR A 17 10.92 2.55 6.14
C TYR A 17 10.13 1.84 7.25
N LYS A 18 9.79 2.55 8.33
CA LYS A 18 9.16 1.95 9.51
C LYS A 18 7.65 1.96 9.49
N VAL A 19 7.05 2.89 8.73
CA VAL A 19 5.60 3.11 8.70
C VAL A 19 5.16 3.27 7.26
N LEU A 20 4.13 2.54 6.85
CA LEU A 20 3.43 2.78 5.59
C LEU A 20 1.94 3.01 5.89
N SER A 21 1.50 4.25 5.71
CA SER A 21 0.12 4.65 5.85
C SER A 21 -0.66 4.36 4.57
N TRP A 22 -1.94 3.99 4.74
CA TRP A 22 -2.83 3.71 3.63
C TRP A 22 -4.29 3.96 4.02
N ILE A 23 -5.12 4.24 3.01
CA ILE A 23 -6.54 4.58 3.19
C ILE A 23 -7.37 3.68 2.29
N ILE A 24 -8.37 3.00 2.85
CA ILE A 24 -9.44 2.39 2.05
C ILE A 24 -10.53 3.42 1.82
N GLU A 25 -10.83 3.72 0.56
CA GLU A 25 -11.97 4.54 0.13
C GLU A 25 -13.05 3.64 -0.48
N GLU A 26 -14.23 3.63 0.13
CA GLU A 26 -15.38 2.84 -0.32
C GLU A 26 -16.51 3.76 -0.75
N LEU A 27 -16.99 3.58 -1.98
CA LEU A 27 -18.19 4.27 -2.44
C LEU A 27 -19.42 3.53 -1.91
N THR A 28 -20.13 4.15 -0.96
CA THR A 28 -21.38 3.61 -0.42
C THR A 28 -22.52 3.77 -1.42
N GLU A 29 -23.58 2.94 -1.27
CA GLU A 29 -24.77 2.97 -2.11
C GLU A 29 -25.49 4.33 -2.14
N ASN A 30 -25.28 5.16 -1.11
CA ASN A 30 -25.87 6.49 -0.99
C ASN A 30 -25.02 7.59 -1.67
N GLY A 31 -23.95 7.22 -2.39
CA GLY A 31 -23.04 8.16 -3.05
C GLY A 31 -22.07 8.87 -2.09
N LEU A 32 -21.99 8.42 -0.83
CA LEU A 32 -21.00 8.90 0.14
C LEU A 32 -19.73 8.04 0.06
N THR A 33 -18.56 8.66 0.19
CA THR A 33 -17.30 7.93 0.33
C THR A 33 -17.03 7.69 1.81
N SER A 34 -16.91 6.44 2.22
CA SER A 34 -16.35 6.08 3.52
C SER A 34 -14.84 5.93 3.38
N SER A 35 -14.06 6.42 4.34
CA SER A 35 -12.60 6.29 4.32
C SER A 35 -12.08 5.80 5.65
N VAL A 36 -11.25 4.75 5.64
CA VAL A 36 -10.56 4.24 6.83
C VAL A 36 -9.06 4.33 6.62
N GLN A 37 -8.38 5.11 7.45
CA GLN A 37 -6.91 5.19 7.47
C GLN A 37 -6.34 4.14 8.39
N MET A 38 -5.29 3.46 7.93
CA MET A 38 -4.54 2.45 8.64
C MET A 38 -3.05 2.64 8.40
N ASP A 39 -2.25 2.12 9.32
CA ASP A 39 -0.80 2.13 9.24
C ASP A 39 -0.29 0.69 9.36
N SER A 40 0.71 0.34 8.57
CA SER A 40 1.53 -0.85 8.82
C SER A 40 2.90 -0.42 9.35
N THR A 41 3.47 -1.23 10.25
CA THR A 41 4.78 -0.97 10.86
C THR A 41 5.75 -2.08 10.52
N SER A 42 7.00 -1.73 10.22
CA SER A 42 8.06 -2.69 9.94
C SER A 42 9.31 -2.41 10.77
N ASP A 43 10.02 -3.47 11.16
CA ASP A 43 11.34 -3.42 11.80
C ASP A 43 12.49 -3.75 10.84
N LYS A 44 12.18 -3.96 9.55
CA LYS A 44 13.15 -4.29 8.52
C LYS A 44 14.06 -3.11 8.19
N GLU A 45 15.35 -3.40 8.07
CA GLU A 45 16.36 -2.39 7.70
C GLU A 45 16.55 -2.29 6.18
N GLU A 46 16.29 -3.38 5.46
CA GLU A 46 16.37 -3.40 4.00
C GLU A 46 15.05 -2.93 3.38
N ILE A 47 15.12 -2.01 2.41
CA ILE A 47 13.95 -1.39 1.77
C ILE A 47 13.02 -2.44 1.16
N GLN A 48 13.57 -3.44 0.46
CA GLN A 48 12.77 -4.49 -0.19
C GLN A 48 12.04 -5.35 0.85
N GLU A 49 12.70 -5.72 1.93
CA GLU A 49 12.07 -6.47 3.02
C GLU A 49 11.00 -5.64 3.74
N ALA A 50 11.25 -4.34 3.97
CA ALA A 50 10.29 -3.44 4.57
C ALA A 50 9.05 -3.26 3.70
N ILE A 51 9.21 -3.04 2.39
CA ILE A 51 8.09 -2.94 1.45
C ILE A 51 7.26 -4.22 1.46
N LYS A 52 7.93 -5.39 1.41
CA LYS A 52 7.27 -6.69 1.49
C LYS A 52 6.43 -6.83 2.76
N ASP A 53 7.04 -6.56 3.92
CA ASP A 53 6.39 -6.66 5.22
C ASP A 53 5.18 -5.72 5.33
N HIS A 54 5.30 -4.49 4.82
CA HIS A 54 4.18 -3.55 4.76
C HIS A 54 3.04 -4.03 3.85
N ILE A 55 3.35 -4.62 2.69
CA ILE A 55 2.34 -5.16 1.79
C ILE A 55 1.65 -6.37 2.43
N ASP A 56 2.40 -7.30 3.04
CA ASP A 56 1.82 -8.46 3.74
C ASP A 56 0.85 -8.01 4.84
N ASN A 57 1.19 -6.94 5.59
CA ASN A 57 0.31 -6.32 6.57
C ASN A 57 -0.95 -5.73 5.93
N ILE A 58 -0.82 -5.02 4.80
CA ILE A 58 -1.97 -4.46 4.06
C ILE A 58 -2.89 -5.58 3.57
N ILE A 59 -2.33 -6.63 2.95
CA ILE A 59 -3.07 -7.80 2.47
C ILE A 59 -3.85 -8.45 3.62
N THR A 60 -3.17 -8.69 4.75
CA THR A 60 -3.79 -9.30 5.94
C THR A 60 -4.96 -8.47 6.44
N ALA A 61 -4.77 -7.16 6.62
CA ALA A 61 -5.81 -6.25 7.09
C ALA A 61 -7.02 -6.18 6.12
N ILE A 62 -6.78 -6.25 4.80
CA ILE A 62 -7.84 -6.29 3.81
C ILE A 62 -8.58 -7.63 3.85
N GLN A 63 -7.86 -8.74 3.94
CA GLN A 63 -8.44 -10.09 3.97
C GLN A 63 -9.34 -10.34 5.18
N GLU A 64 -9.08 -9.67 6.30
CA GLU A 64 -9.99 -9.67 7.45
C GLU A 64 -11.34 -9.00 7.14
N ASN A 65 -11.42 -8.16 6.11
CA ASN A 65 -12.59 -7.35 5.75
C ASN A 65 -13.21 -7.70 4.37
N GLY A 66 -12.53 -8.47 3.50
CA GLY A 66 -13.00 -8.80 2.15
C GLY A 66 -11.96 -9.54 1.29
N ASP A 67 -12.25 -9.78 0.01
CA ASP A 67 -11.26 -10.32 -0.94
C ASP A 67 -10.41 -9.18 -1.50
N ILE A 68 -9.07 -9.33 -1.48
CA ILE A 68 -8.15 -8.32 -2.02
C ILE A 68 -8.39 -8.00 -3.50
N MET A 69 -8.94 -8.95 -4.26
CA MET A 69 -9.28 -8.79 -5.67
C MET A 69 -10.40 -7.77 -5.91
N ASP A 70 -11.17 -7.42 -4.86
CA ASP A 70 -12.24 -6.42 -4.93
C ASP A 70 -11.73 -4.98 -4.82
N TYR A 71 -10.43 -4.80 -4.51
CA TYR A 71 -9.82 -3.50 -4.29
C TYR A 71 -8.91 -3.07 -5.45
N GLU A 72 -8.98 -1.79 -5.81
CA GLU A 72 -7.99 -1.14 -6.66
C GLU A 72 -6.90 -0.48 -5.82
N VAL A 73 -5.66 -0.92 -5.95
CA VAL A 73 -4.54 -0.26 -5.26
C VAL A 73 -3.96 0.88 -6.08
N LYS A 74 -3.83 2.04 -5.46
CA LYS A 74 -3.16 3.24 -5.98
C LYS A 74 -2.02 3.62 -5.06
N LEU A 75 -0.89 3.97 -5.67
CA LEU A 75 0.29 4.46 -4.97
C LEU A 75 0.37 5.98 -5.12
N SER A 76 0.29 6.70 -4.00
CA SER A 76 0.50 8.15 -3.93
C SER A 76 1.99 8.44 -3.73
N PHE A 77 2.58 9.29 -4.57
CA PHE A 77 4.03 9.60 -4.56
C PHE A 77 4.31 11.10 -4.37
N ASN A 78 3.38 11.83 -3.75
CA ASN A 78 3.56 13.26 -3.50
C ASN A 78 4.85 13.49 -2.72
N ASP A 79 5.70 14.43 -3.13
CA ASP A 79 6.97 14.73 -2.42
C ASP A 79 7.99 13.57 -2.31
N VAL A 80 7.83 12.50 -3.10
CA VAL A 80 8.84 11.44 -3.26
C VAL A 80 9.76 11.79 -4.43
N LYS A 81 11.06 11.49 -4.35
CA LYS A 81 12.01 11.69 -5.46
C LYS A 81 11.83 10.60 -6.52
N ASP A 82 12.06 10.90 -7.80
CA ASP A 82 11.79 9.95 -8.89
C ASP A 82 12.56 8.63 -8.77
N GLY A 83 13.80 8.63 -8.26
CA GLY A 83 14.54 7.39 -7.98
C GLY A 83 13.85 6.51 -6.94
N GLN A 84 13.35 7.12 -5.86
CA GLN A 84 12.59 6.46 -4.79
C GLN A 84 11.21 5.98 -5.27
N LYS A 85 10.58 6.70 -6.21
CA LYS A 85 9.32 6.25 -6.82
C LYS A 85 9.52 4.94 -7.58
N ASN A 86 10.58 4.85 -8.38
CA ASN A 86 10.86 3.66 -9.18
C ASN A 86 11.21 2.47 -8.28
N GLU A 87 12.13 2.66 -7.33
CA GLU A 87 12.51 1.63 -6.34
C GLU A 87 11.28 1.08 -5.60
N PHE A 88 10.41 1.97 -5.10
CA PHE A 88 9.20 1.54 -4.40
C PHE A 88 8.24 0.80 -5.33
N ARG A 89 8.01 1.30 -6.56
CA ARG A 89 7.10 0.66 -7.52
C ARG A 89 7.57 -0.74 -7.89
N GLU A 90 8.85 -0.90 -8.19
CA GLU A 90 9.42 -2.18 -8.59
C GLU A 90 9.24 -3.21 -7.47
N ALA A 91 9.70 -2.89 -6.26
CA ALA A 91 9.54 -3.77 -5.10
C ALA A 91 8.07 -4.03 -4.75
N PHE A 92 7.21 -3.00 -4.86
CA PHE A 92 5.79 -3.14 -4.57
C PHE A 92 5.11 -4.09 -5.56
N TYR A 93 5.33 -3.94 -6.87
CA TYR A 93 4.66 -4.76 -7.87
C TYR A 93 5.19 -6.19 -7.93
N GLU A 94 6.49 -6.40 -7.70
CA GLU A 94 7.09 -7.72 -7.55
C GLU A 94 6.35 -8.54 -6.49
N HIS A 95 6.05 -7.92 -5.35
CA HIS A 95 5.40 -8.60 -4.23
C HIS A 95 3.86 -8.61 -4.31
N TYR A 96 3.23 -7.48 -4.66
CA TYR A 96 1.77 -7.34 -4.70
C TYR A 96 1.11 -8.19 -5.79
N THR A 97 1.74 -8.35 -6.97
CA THR A 97 1.11 -9.04 -8.11
C THR A 97 1.45 -10.53 -8.23
N GLY A 98 2.27 -11.06 -7.32
CA GLY A 98 2.76 -12.45 -7.39
C GLY A 98 3.51 -12.79 -8.68
N LYS A 99 3.87 -11.79 -9.50
CA LYS A 99 4.64 -12.00 -10.71
C LYS A 99 6.12 -11.82 -10.40
N ASN A 100 6.79 -12.97 -10.25
CA ASN A 100 8.11 -13.15 -10.84
C ASN A 100 8.12 -12.50 -12.23
N THR A 101 8.70 -11.31 -12.33
CA THR A 101 9.09 -10.79 -13.62
C THR A 101 10.44 -11.39 -13.98
N ILE A 102 10.35 -12.31 -14.96
CA ILE A 102 11.37 -12.98 -15.78
C ILE A 102 11.76 -14.38 -15.29
#